data_AF-A0A2T9ZEP5-F1
#
_entry.id   AF-A0A2T9ZEP5-F1
#
_cell.length_a   1.000
_cell.length_b   1.000
_cell.length_c   1.000
_cell.angle_alpha   90.00
_cell.angle_beta   90.00
_cell.angle_gamma   90.00
#
_symmetry.space_group_name_H-M   'P 1'
#
loop_
_entity.id
_entity.type
_entity.pdbx_description
1 polymer ?
#
loop_
_entity_poly.entity_id
_entity_poly.type
_entity_poly.pdbx_seq_one_letter_code
_entity_poly.pdbx_strand_id
1 'polypeptide(L)'
;MRNLGPSSITLLFGVLAYLLVYFLLLKVHLVRDLLDLSNNVLLHNVNYDNSRTISGPEYFTKLLHSDNPLLLAQNLINSTSRYLFSTSNKKKGFVPQTSASFRDRFSHIELLTLTQEHNFTQVEGWPTILNSPQNTSSPVYYKNFYSKEQQALIEEISPWTWHHRGSSEDSYLNGRPDNRQNAAIVVLTRNSDLRELVFAIKQFEKRINNKFNYPYVVLNDVPFTVDFMTTLSKFTASNITFGLIPSSHWSIPEGINMDISLQTRIQNKANNVIYGDSLSYQHMCRFYSGFFYKHPLMLKYEFYWRIEPDVDYYCNIDYDPFLYMKQNNKLYSFVISLKEIPTTIPSLYEHTLRYAVDNNLSSSFFNFFSNKDGSYNLCHFWSNFEIASFKFFRSELYEKYFNYLDSTGNFYYERWGDAPIHSLAAGLFLSPDQIHFFDDIGYRHDKFSHCRQPQNQLEPLIINENVCYCPPNVETIDFKPFSCIPNYLDFYSIPWSKPQFSYALKSLINRKFYGKYKLHSTFANQKIWRDTCSFSF
;
A
#
# COMPACT_ATOMS: atom_id res chain seq x y z
N MET A 1 33.19 -50.07 -15.92
CA MET A 1 32.12 -50.68 -15.11
C MET A 1 32.25 -52.22 -15.03
N ARG A 2 33.39 -52.77 -14.58
CA ARG A 2 33.50 -54.22 -14.31
C ARG A 2 34.12 -54.59 -12.96
N ASN A 3 34.49 -53.63 -12.10
CA ASN A 3 35.09 -53.90 -10.78
C ASN A 3 34.51 -52.99 -9.66
N LEU A 4 33.20 -52.72 -9.66
CA LEU A 4 32.57 -51.95 -8.57
C LEU A 4 31.52 -52.82 -7.87
N GLY A 5 31.65 -52.96 -6.55
CA GLY A 5 30.72 -53.76 -5.72
C GLY A 5 29.31 -53.15 -5.66
N PRO A 6 28.31 -53.91 -5.18
CA PRO A 6 26.90 -53.51 -5.23
C PRO A 6 26.62 -52.14 -4.58
N SER A 7 27.31 -51.80 -3.50
CA SER A 7 27.20 -50.52 -2.80
C SER A 7 27.75 -49.33 -3.60
N SER A 8 28.81 -49.55 -4.38
CA SER A 8 29.41 -48.53 -5.25
C SER A 8 28.57 -48.26 -6.49
N ILE A 9 27.82 -49.26 -6.98
CA ILE A 9 26.88 -49.11 -8.10
C ILE A 9 25.68 -48.26 -7.67
N THR A 10 25.12 -48.49 -6.47
CA THR A 10 23.99 -47.70 -5.94
C THR A 10 24.37 -46.23 -5.72
N LEU A 11 25.59 -45.97 -5.24
CA LEU A 11 26.09 -44.60 -5.07
C LEU A 11 26.27 -43.89 -6.44
N LEU A 12 26.76 -44.60 -7.44
CA LEU A 12 26.94 -44.06 -8.80
C LEU A 12 25.59 -43.72 -9.45
N PHE A 13 24.57 -44.58 -9.27
CA PHE A 13 23.20 -44.30 -9.74
C PHE A 13 22.56 -43.13 -8.97
N GLY A 14 22.81 -42.99 -7.67
CA GLY A 14 22.36 -41.84 -6.88
C GLY A 14 22.96 -40.52 -7.34
N VAL A 15 24.26 -40.49 -7.65
CA VAL A 15 24.95 -39.31 -8.18
C VAL A 15 24.49 -38.98 -9.60
N LEU A 16 24.28 -39.99 -10.46
CA LEU A 16 23.74 -39.78 -11.80
C LEU A 16 22.31 -39.27 -11.76
N ALA A 17 21.45 -39.78 -10.87
CA ALA A 17 20.09 -39.28 -10.69
C ALA A 17 20.07 -37.83 -10.15
N TYR A 18 20.95 -37.51 -9.19
CA TYR A 18 21.11 -36.15 -8.69
C TYR A 18 21.60 -35.19 -9.77
N LEU A 19 22.58 -35.59 -10.58
CA LEU A 19 23.06 -34.80 -11.72
C LEU A 19 21.99 -34.66 -12.80
N LEU A 20 21.16 -35.68 -13.05
CA LEU A 20 20.07 -35.61 -14.01
C LEU A 20 18.96 -34.65 -13.53
N VAL A 21 18.60 -34.69 -12.24
CA VAL A 21 17.66 -33.75 -11.61
C VAL A 21 18.23 -32.34 -11.59
N TYR A 22 19.52 -32.18 -11.31
CA TYR A 22 20.21 -30.89 -11.36
C TYR A 22 20.28 -30.34 -12.80
N PHE A 23 20.52 -31.17 -13.80
CA PHE A 23 20.45 -30.79 -15.22
C PHE A 23 19.03 -30.46 -15.68
N LEU A 24 18.01 -31.18 -15.16
CA LEU A 24 16.61 -30.89 -15.42
C LEU A 24 16.18 -29.57 -14.76
N LEU A 25 16.63 -29.28 -13.53
CA LEU A 25 16.41 -28.02 -12.83
C LEU A 25 17.14 -26.84 -13.51
N LEU A 26 18.37 -27.05 -13.99
CA LEU A 26 19.09 -26.08 -14.83
C LEU A 26 18.36 -25.84 -16.15
N LYS A 27 17.81 -26.88 -16.79
CA LYS A 27 16.95 -26.71 -17.97
C LYS A 27 15.66 -25.98 -17.66
N VAL A 28 15.04 -26.20 -16.49
CA VAL A 28 13.82 -25.46 -16.07
C VAL A 28 14.15 -23.99 -15.79
N HIS A 29 15.29 -23.69 -15.17
CA HIS A 29 15.75 -22.32 -14.99
C HIS A 29 16.13 -21.66 -16.31
N LEU A 30 16.84 -22.36 -17.21
CA LEU A 30 17.16 -21.85 -18.54
C LEU A 30 15.90 -21.65 -19.38
N VAL A 31 14.89 -22.53 -19.26
CA VAL A 31 13.58 -22.39 -19.93
C VAL A 31 12.77 -21.26 -19.31
N ARG A 32 12.84 -21.03 -18.00
CA ARG A 32 12.21 -19.87 -17.34
C ARG A 32 12.88 -18.56 -17.73
N ASP A 33 14.21 -18.52 -17.78
CA ASP A 33 14.98 -17.36 -18.23
C ASP A 33 14.78 -17.14 -19.75
N LEU A 34 14.66 -18.20 -20.54
CA LEU A 34 14.27 -18.15 -21.96
C LEU A 34 12.82 -17.76 -22.16
N LEU A 35 11.90 -18.07 -21.23
CA LEU A 35 10.51 -17.64 -21.25
C LEU A 35 10.39 -16.16 -20.87
N ASP A 36 11.19 -15.68 -19.92
CA ASP A 36 11.31 -14.27 -19.56
C ASP A 36 11.99 -13.46 -20.70
N LEU A 37 12.95 -14.05 -21.42
CA LEU A 37 13.45 -13.52 -22.69
C LEU A 37 12.41 -13.62 -23.82
N SER A 38 11.61 -14.69 -23.87
CA SER A 38 10.57 -14.88 -24.89
C SER A 38 9.48 -13.83 -24.79
N ASN A 39 9.11 -13.40 -23.58
CA ASN A 39 8.13 -12.33 -23.39
C ASN A 39 8.62 -10.98 -23.97
N ASN A 40 9.94 -10.78 -24.06
CA ASN A 40 10.53 -9.60 -24.72
C ASN A 40 10.72 -9.79 -26.24
N VAL A 41 10.99 -11.02 -26.71
CA VAL A 41 11.21 -11.34 -28.14
C VAL A 41 9.89 -11.52 -28.90
N LEU A 42 8.81 -11.96 -28.23
CA LEU A 42 7.47 -12.11 -28.82
C LEU A 42 6.85 -10.76 -29.27
N LEU A 43 7.43 -9.63 -28.83
CA LEU A 43 6.91 -8.29 -29.10
C LEU A 43 7.62 -7.54 -30.25
N HIS A 44 8.72 -8.06 -30.81
CA HIS A 44 9.47 -7.34 -31.84
C HIS A 44 10.05 -8.24 -32.95
N ASN A 45 10.02 -7.75 -34.19
CA ASN A 45 10.66 -8.41 -35.34
C ASN A 45 12.19 -8.41 -35.18
N VAL A 46 12.82 -9.57 -35.35
CA VAL A 46 14.28 -9.73 -35.19
C VAL A 46 14.93 -9.76 -36.57
N ASN A 47 15.97 -8.95 -36.78
CA ASN A 47 16.78 -9.00 -38.00
C ASN A 47 17.63 -10.26 -38.00
N TYR A 48 17.32 -11.18 -38.92
CA TYR A 48 18.07 -12.40 -39.15
C TYR A 48 18.97 -12.19 -40.37
N ASP A 49 20.24 -11.85 -40.09
CA ASP A 49 21.21 -11.33 -41.06
C ASP A 49 20.77 -9.97 -41.64
N ASN A 50 21.71 -9.14 -42.08
CA ASN A 50 21.52 -7.72 -42.46
C ASN A 50 20.61 -7.49 -43.70
N SER A 51 19.71 -8.43 -44.02
CA SER A 51 18.81 -8.36 -45.16
C SER A 51 17.40 -8.95 -44.96
N ARG A 52 17.05 -9.56 -43.80
CA ARG A 52 15.68 -10.08 -43.57
C ARG A 52 15.19 -9.95 -42.13
N THR A 53 13.96 -9.47 -41.98
CA THR A 53 13.25 -9.39 -40.69
C THR A 53 12.31 -10.59 -40.54
N ILE A 54 12.37 -11.29 -39.41
CA ILE A 54 11.52 -12.47 -39.13
C ILE A 54 10.66 -12.18 -37.89
N SER A 55 9.42 -12.67 -37.89
CA SER A 55 8.51 -12.54 -36.74
C SER A 55 8.99 -13.37 -35.54
N GLY A 56 8.77 -12.89 -34.31
CA GLY A 56 9.17 -13.57 -33.07
C GLY A 56 8.78 -15.06 -32.98
N PRO A 57 7.54 -15.46 -33.35
CA PRO A 57 7.12 -16.86 -33.36
C PRO A 57 7.88 -17.73 -34.38
N GLU A 58 8.19 -17.19 -35.55
CA GLU A 58 8.89 -17.90 -36.63
C GLU A 58 10.38 -18.11 -36.31
N TYR A 59 11.00 -17.18 -35.57
CA TYR A 59 12.36 -17.34 -35.03
C TYR A 59 12.43 -18.43 -33.95
N PHE A 60 11.46 -18.48 -33.04
CA PHE A 60 11.38 -19.52 -32.00
C PHE A 60 11.23 -20.92 -32.60
N THR A 61 10.46 -21.03 -33.68
CA THR A 61 10.29 -22.30 -34.40
C THR A 61 11.61 -22.76 -35.03
N LYS A 62 12.42 -21.85 -35.59
CA LYS A 62 13.77 -22.18 -36.11
C LYS A 62 14.78 -22.52 -35.02
N LEU A 63 14.67 -21.90 -33.84
CA LEU A 63 15.54 -22.19 -32.68
C LEU A 63 15.32 -23.62 -32.16
N LEU A 64 14.06 -24.07 -32.12
CA LEU A 64 13.67 -25.40 -31.66
C LEU A 64 14.10 -26.52 -32.61
N HIS A 65 14.32 -26.21 -33.89
CA HIS A 65 14.70 -27.17 -34.93
C HIS A 65 16.16 -27.03 -35.40
N SER A 66 17.00 -26.24 -34.72
CA SER A 66 18.40 -26.04 -35.11
C SER A 66 19.33 -27.10 -34.50
N ASP A 67 20.29 -27.59 -35.28
CA ASP A 67 21.30 -28.58 -34.83
C ASP A 67 22.30 -28.01 -33.80
N ASN A 68 22.34 -26.68 -33.59
CA ASN A 68 23.20 -26.05 -32.57
C ASN A 68 22.56 -24.81 -31.93
N PRO A 69 21.65 -24.99 -30.95
CA PRO A 69 20.86 -23.90 -30.36
C PRO A 69 21.70 -22.92 -29.51
N LEU A 70 22.88 -23.31 -29.02
CA LEU A 70 23.76 -22.45 -28.23
C LEU A 70 24.39 -21.34 -29.08
N LEU A 71 24.81 -21.66 -30.31
CA LEU A 71 25.41 -20.69 -31.23
C LEU A 71 24.38 -19.63 -31.67
N LEU A 72 23.13 -20.03 -31.88
CA LEU A 72 22.04 -19.11 -32.25
C LEU A 72 21.64 -18.18 -31.09
N ALA A 73 21.61 -18.69 -29.85
CA ALA A 73 21.38 -17.87 -28.67
C ALA A 73 22.52 -16.85 -28.45
N GLN A 74 23.76 -17.24 -28.71
CA GLN A 74 24.93 -16.34 -28.63
C GLN A 74 24.89 -15.22 -29.68
N ASN A 75 24.42 -15.52 -30.88
CA ASN A 75 24.18 -14.50 -31.92
C ASN A 75 23.06 -13.52 -31.52
N LEU A 76 22.02 -14.00 -30.83
CA LEU A 76 20.97 -13.14 -30.29
C LEU A 76 21.55 -12.15 -29.27
N ILE A 77 22.32 -12.64 -28.29
CA ILE A 77 22.99 -11.83 -27.25
C ILE A 77 23.95 -10.82 -27.88
N ASN A 78 24.69 -11.21 -28.93
CA ASN A 78 25.61 -10.34 -29.65
C ASN A 78 24.89 -9.27 -30.50
N SER A 79 23.66 -9.54 -30.95
CA SER A 79 22.83 -8.57 -31.70
C SER A 79 22.16 -7.55 -30.78
N THR A 80 21.63 -7.98 -29.63
CA THR A 80 21.03 -7.09 -28.62
C THR A 80 22.07 -6.23 -27.92
N SER A 81 23.28 -6.76 -27.68
CA SER A 81 24.39 -5.96 -27.14
C SER A 81 24.85 -4.88 -28.12
N ARG A 82 24.91 -5.12 -29.44
CA ARG A 82 25.23 -4.05 -30.40
C ARG A 82 24.16 -2.95 -30.45
N TYR A 83 22.89 -3.28 -30.28
CA TYR A 83 21.81 -2.29 -30.23
C TYR A 83 21.87 -1.43 -28.96
N LEU A 84 22.19 -2.04 -27.81
CA LEU A 84 22.36 -1.36 -26.54
C LEU A 84 23.62 -0.45 -26.49
N PHE A 85 24.70 -0.84 -27.20
CA PHE A 85 25.92 -0.05 -27.27
C PHE A 85 25.89 1.08 -28.31
N SER A 86 25.03 1.05 -29.33
CA SER A 86 24.88 2.20 -30.24
C SER A 86 24.05 3.36 -29.66
N THR A 87 23.30 3.10 -28.58
CA THR A 87 22.47 4.12 -27.90
C THR A 87 23.18 4.85 -26.76
N SER A 88 24.41 4.46 -26.38
CA SER A 88 25.12 5.05 -25.24
C SER A 88 25.87 6.36 -25.54
N ASN A 89 25.86 6.86 -26.78
CA ASN A 89 26.58 8.07 -27.17
C ASN A 89 25.70 9.32 -27.42
N LYS A 90 24.46 9.35 -26.92
CA LYS A 90 23.67 10.59 -26.89
C LYS A 90 23.14 10.86 -25.48
N LYS A 91 23.72 11.88 -24.84
CA LYS A 91 23.22 12.52 -23.62
C LYS A 91 21.73 12.90 -23.78
N LYS A 92 20.82 12.08 -23.27
CA LYS A 92 19.47 12.45 -22.80
C LYS A 92 19.01 11.31 -21.89
N GLY A 93 18.52 11.68 -20.70
CA GLY A 93 18.23 10.78 -19.58
C GLY A 93 17.34 9.60 -19.96
N PHE A 94 17.74 8.42 -19.53
CA PHE A 94 16.98 7.18 -19.67
C PHE A 94 16.06 7.07 -18.44
N VAL A 95 14.76 7.29 -18.65
CA VAL A 95 13.71 6.88 -17.69
C VAL A 95 13.41 5.41 -17.97
N PRO A 96 13.48 4.50 -16.99
CA PRO A 96 13.14 3.10 -17.22
C PRO A 96 11.67 2.97 -17.62
N GLN A 97 11.43 2.59 -18.89
CA GLN A 97 10.11 2.21 -19.37
C GLN A 97 9.73 0.83 -18.82
N THR A 98 9.14 0.77 -17.63
CA THR A 98 8.44 -0.43 -17.14
C THR A 98 7.07 -0.14 -16.52
N SER A 99 6.47 1.02 -16.77
CA SER A 99 5.10 1.35 -16.33
C SER A 99 4.10 1.62 -17.48
N ALA A 100 4.56 1.55 -18.74
CA ALA A 100 3.74 1.91 -19.90
C ALA A 100 2.91 0.74 -20.49
N SER A 101 3.35 -0.52 -20.38
CA SER A 101 2.73 -1.63 -21.15
C SER A 101 1.46 -2.24 -20.55
N PHE A 102 1.01 -1.79 -19.37
CA PHE A 102 -0.28 -2.21 -18.79
C PHE A 102 -1.39 -1.16 -18.98
N ARG A 103 -1.03 0.11 -19.15
CA ARG A 103 -1.98 1.21 -19.41
C ARG A 103 -2.58 1.16 -20.82
N ASP A 104 -2.07 0.30 -21.71
CA ASP A 104 -2.53 0.16 -23.09
C ASP A 104 -3.49 -1.04 -23.33
N ARG A 105 -3.98 -1.71 -22.28
CA ARG A 105 -4.83 -2.91 -22.40
C ARG A 105 -6.26 -2.73 -21.87
N PHE A 106 -6.92 -1.67 -22.29
CA PHE A 106 -8.38 -1.65 -22.31
C PHE A 106 -8.84 -1.44 -23.74
N SER A 107 -9.48 -2.45 -24.31
CA SER A 107 -10.06 -2.29 -25.63
C SER A 107 -11.26 -1.33 -25.54
N HIS A 108 -11.46 -0.50 -26.57
CA HIS A 108 -12.65 0.35 -26.67
C HIS A 108 -13.96 -0.46 -26.54
N ILE A 109 -13.92 -1.74 -26.91
CA ILE A 109 -15.03 -2.69 -26.80
C ILE A 109 -15.36 -3.00 -25.32
N GLU A 110 -14.36 -3.26 -24.47
CA GLU A 110 -14.57 -3.50 -23.03
C GLU A 110 -15.18 -2.26 -22.34
N LEU A 111 -14.75 -1.05 -22.73
CA LEU A 111 -15.33 0.21 -22.24
C LEU A 111 -16.82 0.35 -22.62
N LEU A 112 -17.17 0.03 -23.87
CA LEU A 112 -18.57 0.09 -24.33
C LEU A 112 -19.45 -0.92 -23.61
N THR A 113 -18.94 -2.14 -23.41
CA THR A 113 -19.67 -3.22 -22.70
C THR A 113 -20.00 -2.84 -21.26
N LEU A 114 -19.03 -2.24 -20.53
CA LEU A 114 -19.24 -1.73 -19.17
C LEU A 114 -20.42 -0.75 -19.08
N THR A 115 -20.50 0.20 -20.03
CA THR A 115 -21.52 1.25 -20.01
C THR A 115 -22.92 0.78 -20.41
N GLN A 116 -23.02 -0.20 -21.30
CA GLN A 116 -24.31 -0.64 -21.85
C GLN A 116 -24.96 -1.75 -21.00
N GLU A 117 -24.16 -2.62 -20.38
CA GLU A 117 -24.69 -3.85 -19.77
C GLU A 117 -24.67 -3.85 -18.23
N HIS A 118 -23.93 -2.94 -17.59
CA HIS A 118 -23.59 -3.08 -16.16
C HIS A 118 -23.78 -1.82 -15.30
N ASN A 119 -24.53 -0.82 -15.78
CA ASN A 119 -24.79 0.44 -15.06
C ASN A 119 -23.51 1.18 -14.62
N PHE A 120 -22.43 1.07 -15.39
CA PHE A 120 -21.22 1.87 -15.16
C PHE A 120 -21.26 3.16 -15.96
N THR A 121 -20.84 4.25 -15.33
CA THR A 121 -20.65 5.56 -15.96
C THR A 121 -19.26 6.09 -15.63
N GLN A 122 -18.80 7.08 -16.40
CA GLN A 122 -17.70 7.92 -15.94
C GLN A 122 -18.19 8.81 -14.78
N VAL A 123 -17.25 9.33 -14.00
CA VAL A 123 -17.58 10.20 -12.86
C VAL A 123 -18.21 11.49 -13.37
N GLU A 124 -19.35 11.87 -12.79
CA GLU A 124 -20.07 13.08 -13.20
C GLU A 124 -19.18 14.32 -13.06
N GLY A 125 -19.17 15.15 -14.10
CA GLY A 125 -18.37 16.38 -14.15
C GLY A 125 -16.88 16.18 -14.46
N TRP A 126 -16.38 14.94 -14.59
CA TRP A 126 -15.00 14.67 -15.00
C TRP A 126 -14.87 14.59 -16.54
N PRO A 127 -13.66 14.83 -17.10
CA PRO A 127 -13.38 14.58 -18.51
C PRO A 127 -13.79 13.16 -18.95
N THR A 128 -14.42 13.06 -20.12
CA THR A 128 -14.94 11.78 -20.64
C THR A 128 -14.16 11.30 -21.84
N ILE A 129 -13.88 9.98 -21.94
CA ILE A 129 -13.21 9.39 -23.11
C ILE A 129 -14.20 9.25 -24.28
N LEU A 130 -15.48 9.08 -23.96
CA LEU A 130 -16.56 8.86 -24.95
C LEU A 130 -16.90 10.13 -25.75
N ASN A 131 -16.43 11.31 -25.31
CA ASN A 131 -16.51 12.53 -26.10
C ASN A 131 -15.18 12.76 -26.82
N SER A 132 -15.20 12.45 -28.12
CA SER A 132 -14.15 12.69 -29.12
C SER A 132 -13.45 14.06 -28.99
N PRO A 133 -12.19 14.24 -29.45
CA PRO A 133 -11.34 15.44 -29.25
C PRO A 133 -11.85 16.76 -29.86
N GLN A 134 -13.08 16.82 -30.35
CA GLN A 134 -13.63 17.98 -31.07
C GLN A 134 -14.67 18.80 -30.29
N ASN A 135 -14.99 18.44 -29.04
CA ASN A 135 -15.73 19.33 -28.14
C ASN A 135 -14.82 19.76 -26.97
N THR A 136 -14.01 20.78 -27.22
CA THR A 136 -13.05 21.40 -26.27
C THR A 136 -13.70 22.12 -25.09
N SER A 137 -14.99 21.96 -24.85
CA SER A 137 -15.61 22.36 -23.60
C SER A 137 -15.57 21.18 -22.64
N SER A 138 -14.40 20.91 -22.04
CA SER A 138 -14.37 20.35 -20.68
C SER A 138 -15.48 21.05 -19.90
N PRO A 139 -16.42 20.32 -19.24
CA PRO A 139 -17.51 20.96 -18.54
C PRO A 139 -16.95 22.08 -17.66
N VAL A 140 -17.37 23.33 -17.91
CA VAL A 140 -16.88 24.53 -17.21
C VAL A 140 -16.98 24.37 -15.68
N TYR A 141 -17.82 23.44 -15.23
CA TYR A 141 -18.13 23.13 -13.85
C TYR A 141 -16.91 22.77 -12.98
N TYR A 142 -16.05 21.80 -13.36
CA TYR A 142 -15.00 21.34 -12.44
C TYR A 142 -13.81 22.32 -12.31
N LYS A 143 -13.61 23.19 -13.31
CA LYS A 143 -12.49 24.15 -13.33
C LYS A 143 -12.56 25.21 -12.22
N ASN A 144 -13.74 25.45 -11.65
CA ASN A 144 -13.94 26.42 -10.58
C ASN A 144 -13.79 25.83 -9.16
N PHE A 145 -13.88 24.50 -9.01
CA PHE A 145 -13.86 23.84 -7.70
C PHE A 145 -12.50 23.23 -7.33
N TYR A 146 -11.68 22.91 -8.34
CA TYR A 146 -10.39 22.24 -8.15
C TYR A 146 -9.22 23.18 -8.44
N SER A 147 -8.13 23.04 -7.68
CA SER A 147 -6.86 23.71 -8.00
C SER A 147 -6.31 23.19 -9.34
N LYS A 148 -5.37 23.92 -9.96
CA LYS A 148 -4.72 23.47 -11.21
C LYS A 148 -4.06 22.08 -11.06
N GLU A 149 -3.46 21.83 -9.90
CA GLU A 149 -2.84 20.54 -9.58
C GLU A 149 -3.90 19.43 -9.51
N GLN A 150 -5.01 19.69 -8.82
CA GLN A 150 -6.12 18.73 -8.74
C GLN A 150 -6.75 18.46 -10.11
N GLN A 151 -6.90 19.49 -10.95
CA GLN A 151 -7.39 19.34 -12.32
C GLN A 151 -6.47 18.42 -13.15
N ALA A 152 -5.15 18.61 -13.06
CA ALA A 152 -4.19 17.76 -13.76
C ALA A 152 -4.27 16.29 -13.31
N LEU A 153 -4.42 16.05 -11.99
CA LEU A 153 -4.61 14.70 -11.46
C LEU A 153 -5.92 14.08 -11.96
N ILE A 154 -7.03 14.84 -11.99
CA ILE A 154 -8.31 14.38 -12.52
C ILE A 154 -8.17 14.01 -14.00
N GLU A 155 -7.54 14.86 -14.80
CA GLU A 155 -7.33 14.62 -16.24
C GLU A 155 -6.49 13.35 -16.49
N GLU A 156 -5.46 13.09 -15.67
CA GLU A 156 -4.65 11.87 -15.75
C GLU A 156 -5.47 10.59 -15.52
N ILE A 157 -6.33 10.58 -14.50
CA ILE A 157 -6.97 9.34 -14.02
C ILE A 157 -8.40 9.14 -14.54
N SER A 158 -9.04 10.18 -15.06
CA SER A 158 -10.41 10.13 -15.63
C SER A 158 -10.63 8.98 -16.63
N PRO A 159 -9.68 8.66 -17.52
CA PRO A 159 -9.82 7.53 -18.44
C PRO A 159 -10.01 6.17 -17.77
N TRP A 160 -9.56 6.04 -16.52
CA TRP A 160 -9.49 4.78 -15.76
C TRP A 160 -10.41 4.79 -14.55
N THR A 161 -11.25 5.80 -14.42
CA THR A 161 -12.11 6.00 -13.26
C THR A 161 -13.57 5.75 -13.63
N TRP A 162 -14.19 4.82 -12.91
CA TRP A 162 -15.52 4.30 -13.21
C TRP A 162 -16.41 4.34 -11.99
N HIS A 163 -17.66 4.74 -12.20
CA HIS A 163 -18.68 4.78 -11.17
C HIS A 163 -19.77 3.75 -11.49
N HIS A 164 -20.13 2.94 -10.51
CA HIS A 164 -21.31 2.09 -10.56
C HIS A 164 -22.32 2.60 -9.54
N ARG A 165 -23.52 2.94 -10.04
CA ARG A 165 -24.62 3.39 -9.20
C ARG A 165 -25.30 2.20 -8.54
N GLY A 166 -25.27 2.17 -7.22
CA GLY A 166 -25.90 1.13 -6.41
C GLY A 166 -27.42 1.32 -6.30
N SER A 167 -28.15 0.23 -6.10
CA SER A 167 -29.62 0.24 -6.00
C SER A 167 -30.16 0.95 -4.75
N SER A 168 -29.34 1.13 -3.70
CA SER A 168 -29.78 1.86 -2.50
C SER A 168 -29.93 3.36 -2.76
N GLU A 169 -29.28 3.90 -3.79
CA GLU A 169 -29.26 5.34 -4.06
C GLU A 169 -30.65 5.90 -4.37
N ASP A 170 -31.51 5.09 -4.99
CA ASP A 170 -32.90 5.46 -5.30
C ASP A 170 -33.71 5.79 -4.04
N SER A 171 -33.36 5.17 -2.90
CA SER A 171 -34.04 5.41 -1.62
C SER A 171 -33.73 6.81 -1.06
N TYR A 172 -32.60 7.41 -1.45
CA TYR A 172 -32.17 8.74 -1.03
C TYR A 172 -32.53 9.83 -2.05
N LEU A 173 -32.72 9.46 -3.32
CA LEU A 173 -33.21 10.39 -4.35
C LEU A 173 -34.72 10.65 -4.28
N ASN A 174 -35.50 9.76 -3.68
CA ASN A 174 -36.96 9.88 -3.53
C ASN A 174 -37.42 10.83 -2.40
N GLY A 175 -36.66 11.88 -2.10
CA GLY A 175 -37.08 12.96 -1.20
C GLY A 175 -37.02 12.65 0.30
N ARG A 176 -36.37 11.56 0.71
CA ARG A 176 -36.05 11.32 2.13
C ARG A 176 -34.81 12.14 2.52
N PRO A 177 -34.81 12.83 3.68
CA PRO A 177 -33.61 13.49 4.17
C PRO A 177 -32.48 12.48 4.35
N ASP A 178 -31.34 12.74 3.71
CA ASP A 178 -30.12 11.96 3.95
C ASP A 178 -29.48 12.44 5.26
N ASN A 179 -29.61 11.64 6.31
CA ASN A 179 -29.08 11.94 7.64
C ASN A 179 -27.65 11.41 7.84
N ARG A 180 -27.04 10.82 6.80
CA ARG A 180 -25.68 10.28 6.87
C ARG A 180 -24.67 11.41 6.96
N GLN A 181 -23.55 11.12 7.60
CA GLN A 181 -22.41 12.02 7.57
C GLN A 181 -21.78 12.01 6.17
N ASN A 182 -21.08 13.07 5.78
CA ASN A 182 -20.35 13.06 4.51
C ASN A 182 -19.09 12.16 4.61
N ALA A 183 -19.21 10.89 4.21
CA ALA A 183 -18.16 9.89 4.36
C ALA A 183 -18.12 8.84 3.25
N ALA A 184 -17.01 8.10 3.16
CA ALA A 184 -16.85 6.98 2.24
C ALA A 184 -16.10 5.80 2.89
N ILE A 185 -16.40 4.60 2.42
CA ILE A 185 -15.57 3.43 2.66
C ILE A 185 -14.44 3.44 1.64
N VAL A 186 -13.18 3.31 2.08
CA VAL A 186 -12.00 3.43 1.23
C VAL A 186 -11.24 2.12 1.21
N VAL A 187 -10.95 1.64 0.01
CA VAL A 187 -10.23 0.39 -0.23
C VAL A 187 -9.06 0.65 -1.15
N LEU A 188 -7.85 0.25 -0.77
CA LEU A 188 -6.72 0.12 -1.69
C LEU A 188 -6.48 -1.36 -1.94
N THR A 189 -6.55 -1.79 -3.19
CA THR A 189 -6.53 -3.22 -3.51
C THR A 189 -6.03 -3.47 -4.93
N ARG A 190 -5.50 -4.66 -5.18
CA ARG A 190 -5.10 -5.11 -6.51
C ARG A 190 -6.21 -5.90 -7.16
N ASN A 191 -6.17 -6.01 -8.49
CA ASN A 191 -7.06 -6.91 -9.23
C ASN A 191 -6.97 -8.36 -8.72
N SER A 192 -5.81 -8.80 -8.24
CA SER A 192 -5.57 -10.15 -7.70
C SER A 192 -6.31 -10.45 -6.40
N ASP A 193 -6.71 -9.42 -5.65
CA ASP A 193 -7.24 -9.58 -4.29
C ASP A 193 -8.78 -9.63 -4.27
N LEU A 194 -9.39 -9.82 -5.45
CA LEU A 194 -10.84 -9.80 -5.65
C LEU A 194 -11.57 -10.77 -4.72
N ARG A 195 -11.05 -11.99 -4.59
CA ARG A 195 -11.71 -13.05 -3.81
C ARG A 195 -11.78 -12.69 -2.34
N GLU A 196 -10.65 -12.26 -1.78
CA GLU A 196 -10.47 -11.87 -0.39
C GLU A 196 -11.29 -10.61 -0.08
N LEU A 197 -11.32 -9.64 -1.01
CA LEU A 197 -12.11 -8.42 -0.85
C LEU A 197 -13.62 -8.68 -0.92
N VAL A 198 -14.08 -9.57 -1.81
CA VAL A 198 -15.49 -9.98 -1.88
C VAL A 198 -15.94 -10.56 -0.54
N PHE A 199 -15.10 -11.35 0.12
CA PHE A 199 -15.41 -11.91 1.43
C PHE A 199 -15.50 -10.81 2.51
N ALA A 200 -14.55 -9.87 2.53
CA ALA A 200 -14.56 -8.73 3.43
C ALA A 200 -15.83 -7.87 3.25
N ILE A 201 -16.16 -7.49 2.01
CA ILE A 201 -17.35 -6.67 1.69
C ILE A 201 -18.64 -7.39 2.08
N LYS A 202 -18.78 -8.70 1.82
CA LYS A 202 -19.96 -9.46 2.25
C LYS A 202 -20.18 -9.39 3.76
N GLN A 203 -19.10 -9.49 4.55
CA GLN A 203 -19.21 -9.37 5.99
C GLN A 203 -19.54 -7.94 6.42
N PHE A 204 -18.84 -6.96 5.85
CA PHE A 204 -19.05 -5.56 6.16
C PHE A 204 -20.49 -5.10 5.84
N GLU A 205 -21.02 -5.49 4.67
CA GLU A 205 -22.41 -5.25 4.29
C GLU A 205 -23.39 -5.93 5.25
N LYS A 206 -23.17 -7.22 5.56
CA LYS A 206 -24.05 -7.99 6.46
C LYS A 206 -24.12 -7.39 7.87
N ARG A 207 -23.00 -6.86 8.37
CA ARG A 207 -22.85 -6.43 9.76
C ARG A 207 -23.15 -4.95 9.98
N ILE A 208 -22.83 -4.12 8.99
CA ILE A 208 -22.75 -2.66 9.13
C ILE A 208 -23.45 -1.96 7.97
N ASN A 209 -22.93 -2.09 6.75
CA ASN A 209 -23.22 -1.11 5.70
C ASN A 209 -24.57 -1.29 5.02
N ASN A 210 -25.23 -2.45 5.11
CA ASN A 210 -26.60 -2.60 4.58
C ASN A 210 -27.63 -1.68 5.25
N LYS A 211 -27.33 -1.15 6.45
CA LYS A 211 -28.18 -0.22 7.20
C LYS A 211 -27.97 1.24 6.78
N PHE A 212 -26.75 1.59 6.39
CA PHE A 212 -26.33 2.99 6.17
C PHE A 212 -26.00 3.30 4.70
N ASN A 213 -25.65 2.30 3.91
CA ASN A 213 -25.37 2.37 2.48
C ASN A 213 -24.30 3.41 2.10
N TYR A 214 -23.24 3.56 2.91
CA TYR A 214 -22.15 4.49 2.59
C TYR A 214 -21.43 4.06 1.30
N PRO A 215 -21.03 5.01 0.45
CA PRO A 215 -20.39 4.70 -0.82
C PRO A 215 -18.98 4.15 -0.63
N TYR A 216 -18.56 3.27 -1.53
CA TYR A 216 -17.20 2.75 -1.62
C TYR A 216 -16.38 3.54 -2.63
N VAL A 217 -15.13 3.81 -2.29
CA VAL A 217 -14.11 4.23 -3.23
C VAL A 217 -12.96 3.23 -3.20
N VAL A 218 -12.77 2.55 -4.32
CA VAL A 218 -11.78 1.49 -4.50
C VAL A 218 -10.67 2.03 -5.38
N LEU A 219 -9.45 2.03 -4.86
CA LEU A 219 -8.25 2.60 -5.49
C LEU A 219 -7.24 1.51 -5.80
N ASN A 220 -6.49 1.71 -6.88
CA ASN A 220 -5.43 0.80 -7.33
C ASN A 220 -4.35 1.58 -8.10
N ASP A 221 -3.12 1.09 -8.08
CA ASP A 221 -1.99 1.67 -8.82
C ASP A 221 -1.98 1.30 -10.31
N VAL A 222 -2.82 0.33 -10.70
CA VAL A 222 -3.13 -0.02 -12.08
C VAL A 222 -4.64 0.04 -12.34
N PRO A 223 -5.09 0.15 -13.60
CA PRO A 223 -6.51 0.11 -13.91
C PRO A 223 -7.18 -1.18 -13.42
N PHE A 224 -8.40 -1.06 -12.87
CA PHE A 224 -9.21 -2.22 -12.52
C PHE A 224 -9.72 -2.93 -13.78
N THR A 225 -9.78 -4.25 -13.73
CA THR A 225 -10.37 -5.05 -14.83
C THR A 225 -11.90 -5.00 -14.80
N VAL A 226 -12.53 -5.25 -15.95
CA VAL A 226 -14.00 -5.36 -16.06
C VAL A 226 -14.55 -6.42 -15.11
N ASP A 227 -13.91 -7.59 -15.05
CA ASP A 227 -14.31 -8.68 -14.16
C ASP A 227 -14.28 -8.27 -12.68
N PHE A 228 -13.20 -7.58 -12.27
CA PHE A 228 -13.08 -7.06 -10.90
C PHE A 228 -14.24 -6.11 -10.57
N MET A 229 -14.45 -5.09 -11.40
CA MET A 229 -15.47 -4.08 -11.15
C MET A 229 -16.87 -4.67 -11.14
N THR A 230 -17.22 -5.45 -12.17
CA THR A 230 -18.56 -6.04 -12.30
C THR A 230 -18.85 -7.10 -11.24
N THR A 231 -17.84 -7.85 -10.79
CA THR A 231 -18.00 -8.83 -9.72
C THR A 231 -18.16 -8.16 -8.36
N LEU A 232 -17.32 -7.17 -8.04
CA LEU A 232 -17.37 -6.51 -6.74
C LEU A 232 -18.68 -5.74 -6.54
N SER A 233 -19.15 -5.03 -7.57
CA SER A 233 -20.40 -4.27 -7.54
C SER A 233 -21.64 -5.13 -7.24
N LYS A 234 -21.62 -6.45 -7.46
CA LYS A 234 -22.74 -7.35 -7.14
C LYS A 234 -22.91 -7.60 -5.64
N PHE A 235 -21.93 -7.24 -4.82
CA PHE A 235 -21.92 -7.56 -3.38
C PHE A 235 -22.29 -6.40 -2.47
N THR A 236 -22.67 -5.25 -3.02
CA THR A 236 -23.19 -4.11 -2.25
C THR A 236 -24.34 -3.45 -3.00
N ALA A 237 -25.30 -2.93 -2.26
CA ALA A 237 -26.33 -2.05 -2.82
C ALA A 237 -25.88 -0.59 -2.90
N SER A 238 -24.74 -0.24 -2.28
CA SER A 238 -24.21 1.12 -2.21
C SER A 238 -23.51 1.52 -3.52
N ASN A 239 -23.38 2.83 -3.74
CA ASN A 239 -22.54 3.36 -4.80
C ASN A 239 -21.09 2.89 -4.64
N ILE A 240 -20.43 2.54 -5.75
CA ILE A 240 -19.02 2.16 -5.77
C ILE A 240 -18.29 2.87 -6.90
N THR A 241 -17.15 3.49 -6.58
CA THR A 241 -16.32 4.20 -7.54
C THR A 241 -14.91 3.61 -7.55
N PHE A 242 -14.47 3.17 -8.71
CA PHE A 242 -13.16 2.60 -8.96
C PHE A 242 -12.25 3.68 -9.54
N GLY A 243 -11.10 3.94 -8.90
CA GLY A 243 -10.17 4.99 -9.30
C GLY A 243 -8.74 4.49 -9.46
N LEU A 244 -8.05 5.00 -10.48
CA LEU A 244 -6.61 4.84 -10.63
C LEU A 244 -5.87 5.85 -9.77
N ILE A 245 -4.82 5.43 -9.08
CA ILE A 245 -3.93 6.34 -8.36
C ILE A 245 -3.07 7.13 -9.36
N PRO A 246 -3.01 8.48 -9.25
CA PRO A 246 -2.12 9.28 -10.07
C PRO A 246 -0.65 8.83 -9.94
N SER A 247 0.08 8.83 -11.04
CA SER A 247 1.47 8.35 -11.07
C SER A 247 2.39 9.08 -10.09
N SER A 248 2.18 10.38 -9.89
CA SER A 248 2.95 11.19 -8.92
C SER A 248 2.72 10.78 -7.46
N HIS A 249 1.60 10.12 -7.16
CA HIS A 249 1.27 9.63 -5.82
C HIS A 249 1.75 8.18 -5.58
N TRP A 250 2.16 7.46 -6.63
CA TRP A 250 2.63 6.07 -6.59
C TRP A 250 3.97 5.88 -7.33
N SER A 251 4.90 6.80 -7.10
CA SER A 251 6.24 6.76 -7.69
C SER A 251 7.31 7.14 -6.69
N ILE A 252 8.56 6.81 -7.03
CA ILE A 252 9.73 7.22 -6.26
C ILE A 252 10.01 8.71 -6.54
N PRO A 253 10.11 9.58 -5.52
CA PRO A 253 10.42 11.00 -5.71
C PRO A 253 11.80 11.27 -6.34
N GLU A 254 11.95 12.41 -7.01
CA GLU A 254 13.14 12.81 -7.80
C GLU A 254 14.45 12.91 -6.99
N GLY A 255 14.39 12.94 -5.65
CA GLY A 255 15.57 13.03 -4.78
C GLY A 255 16.09 11.70 -4.21
N ILE A 256 15.45 10.57 -4.50
CA ILE A 256 15.83 9.28 -3.91
C ILE A 256 17.00 8.64 -4.66
N ASN A 257 18.04 8.27 -3.91
CA ASN A 257 19.13 7.46 -4.43
C ASN A 257 18.66 6.01 -4.61
N MET A 258 18.46 5.62 -5.86
CA MET A 258 17.96 4.30 -6.24
C MET A 258 18.90 3.15 -5.84
N ASP A 259 20.22 3.37 -5.84
CA ASP A 259 21.18 2.34 -5.44
C ASP A 259 21.06 2.05 -3.94
N ILE A 260 20.99 3.09 -3.11
CA ILE A 260 20.80 2.94 -1.66
C ILE A 260 19.48 2.22 -1.38
N SER A 261 18.39 2.66 -2.02
CA SER A 261 17.07 2.04 -1.86
C SER A 261 17.04 0.56 -2.30
N LEU A 262 17.79 0.20 -3.34
CA LEU A 262 17.93 -1.21 -3.75
C LEU A 262 18.73 -2.02 -2.74
N GLN A 263 19.85 -1.48 -2.25
CA GLN A 263 20.69 -2.16 -1.26
C GLN A 263 19.93 -2.39 0.06
N THR A 264 19.15 -1.43 0.52
CA THR A 264 18.35 -1.57 1.75
C THR A 264 17.28 -2.65 1.59
N ARG A 265 16.62 -2.73 0.43
CA ARG A 265 15.68 -3.83 0.12
C ARG A 265 16.36 -5.20 0.12
N ILE A 266 17.54 -5.33 -0.50
CA ILE A 266 18.33 -6.58 -0.49
C ILE A 266 18.68 -6.97 0.95
N GLN A 267 19.14 -6.02 1.75
CA GLN A 267 19.49 -6.27 3.15
C GLN A 267 18.26 -6.65 4.00
N ASN A 268 17.14 -5.96 3.82
CA ASN A 268 15.90 -6.26 4.51
C ASN A 268 15.40 -7.68 4.18
N LYS A 269 15.53 -8.11 2.91
CA LYS A 269 15.27 -9.49 2.49
C LYS A 269 16.15 -10.48 3.27
N ALA A 270 17.46 -10.22 3.31
CA ALA A 270 18.42 -11.08 4.01
C ALA A 270 18.14 -11.16 5.52
N ASN A 271 17.59 -10.10 6.10
CA ASN A 271 17.20 -10.02 7.51
C ASN A 271 15.78 -10.53 7.79
N ASN A 272 15.07 -11.10 6.81
CA ASN A 272 13.69 -11.57 6.92
C ASN A 272 12.71 -10.49 7.42
N VAL A 273 12.95 -9.23 7.05
CA VAL A 273 11.98 -8.15 7.32
C VAL A 273 10.78 -8.35 6.41
N ILE A 274 9.59 -8.49 7.01
CA ILE A 274 8.34 -8.68 6.27
C ILE A 274 8.13 -7.51 5.30
N TYR A 275 7.89 -7.84 4.03
CA TYR A 275 7.81 -6.92 2.88
C TYR A 275 9.04 -6.02 2.67
N GLY A 276 10.16 -6.36 3.29
CA GLY A 276 11.38 -5.56 3.29
C GLY A 276 12.01 -5.34 1.92
N ASP A 277 11.73 -6.22 0.95
CA ASP A 277 12.19 -6.13 -0.44
C ASP A 277 11.10 -5.70 -1.43
N SER A 278 9.91 -5.34 -0.95
CA SER A 278 8.78 -4.98 -1.80
C SER A 278 8.71 -3.48 -2.04
N LEU A 279 9.10 -3.04 -3.25
CA LEU A 279 8.93 -1.64 -3.67
C LEU A 279 7.44 -1.23 -3.68
N SER A 280 6.56 -2.12 -4.14
CA SER A 280 5.11 -1.86 -4.13
C SER A 280 4.55 -1.63 -2.72
N TYR A 281 5.12 -2.29 -1.71
CA TYR A 281 4.73 -2.08 -0.30
C TYR A 281 5.25 -0.73 0.21
N GLN A 282 6.47 -0.32 -0.15
CA GLN A 282 6.98 1.03 0.15
C GLN A 282 6.10 2.12 -0.47
N HIS A 283 5.65 1.94 -1.72
CA HIS A 283 4.68 2.85 -2.36
C HIS A 283 3.35 2.89 -1.62
N MET A 284 2.81 1.75 -1.23
CA MET A 284 1.58 1.66 -0.45
C MET A 284 1.68 2.43 0.86
N CYS A 285 2.75 2.22 1.64
CA CYS A 285 2.95 2.91 2.90
C CYS A 285 3.06 4.43 2.70
N ARG A 286 3.81 4.89 1.69
CA ARG A 286 3.89 6.31 1.35
C ARG A 286 2.55 6.89 0.89
N PHE A 287 1.79 6.14 0.09
CA PHE A 287 0.47 6.55 -0.41
C PHE A 287 -0.53 6.75 0.73
N TYR A 288 -0.65 5.78 1.64
CA TYR A 288 -1.50 5.92 2.81
C TYR A 288 -0.99 7.01 3.76
N SER A 289 0.32 7.24 3.85
CA SER A 289 0.86 8.30 4.72
C SER A 289 0.61 9.73 4.22
N GLY A 290 0.38 9.96 2.93
CA GLY A 290 0.41 11.34 2.42
C GLY A 290 -0.40 11.68 1.18
N PHE A 291 -1.07 10.70 0.56
CA PHE A 291 -1.70 10.89 -0.75
C PHE A 291 -3.13 10.37 -0.86
N PHE A 292 -3.53 9.34 -0.11
CA PHE A 292 -4.88 8.77 -0.25
C PHE A 292 -5.97 9.84 -0.06
N TYR A 293 -5.85 10.69 0.95
CA TYR A 293 -6.80 11.77 1.24
C TYR A 293 -6.74 12.97 0.27
N LYS A 294 -5.71 13.01 -0.59
CA LYS A 294 -5.53 13.96 -1.69
C LYS A 294 -6.04 13.43 -3.02
N HIS A 295 -6.36 12.13 -3.10
CA HIS A 295 -6.91 11.54 -4.30
C HIS A 295 -8.17 12.31 -4.74
N PRO A 296 -8.37 12.63 -6.03
CA PRO A 296 -9.50 13.48 -6.45
C PRO A 296 -10.88 12.98 -6.01
N LEU A 297 -11.10 11.66 -5.99
CA LEU A 297 -12.33 11.05 -5.49
C LEU A 297 -12.58 11.28 -3.98
N MET A 298 -11.54 11.55 -3.20
CA MET A 298 -11.64 11.78 -1.75
C MET A 298 -12.00 13.21 -1.39
N LEU A 299 -11.77 14.18 -2.29
CA LEU A 299 -11.85 15.61 -1.98
C LEU A 299 -13.22 16.07 -1.48
N LYS A 300 -14.29 15.38 -1.89
CA LYS A 300 -15.67 15.69 -1.49
C LYS A 300 -16.06 15.15 -0.11
N TYR A 301 -15.32 14.21 0.47
CA TYR A 301 -15.68 13.55 1.73
C TYR A 301 -15.04 14.22 2.96
N GLU A 302 -15.73 14.15 4.11
CA GLU A 302 -15.21 14.61 5.41
C GLU A 302 -14.58 13.49 6.23
N PHE A 303 -15.08 12.25 6.12
CA PHE A 303 -14.59 11.07 6.82
C PHE A 303 -14.32 9.91 5.87
N TYR A 304 -13.47 8.99 6.30
CA TYR A 304 -13.31 7.69 5.66
C TYR A 304 -13.30 6.55 6.65
N TRP A 305 -13.69 5.37 6.19
CA TRP A 305 -13.41 4.10 6.84
C TRP A 305 -12.54 3.25 5.93
N ARG A 306 -11.28 3.01 6.32
CA ARG A 306 -10.39 2.09 5.59
C ARG A 306 -10.78 0.65 5.87
N ILE A 307 -10.96 -0.11 4.81
CA ILE A 307 -11.10 -1.56 4.85
C ILE A 307 -10.08 -2.19 3.89
N GLU A 308 -9.61 -3.40 4.20
CA GLU A 308 -8.66 -4.14 3.38
C GLU A 308 -9.21 -5.49 2.94
N PRO A 309 -8.64 -6.12 1.89
CA PRO A 309 -8.82 -7.55 1.65
C PRO A 309 -8.36 -8.39 2.85
N ASP A 310 -8.88 -9.61 2.96
CA ASP A 310 -8.56 -10.56 4.05
C ASP A 310 -8.78 -9.96 5.46
N VAL A 311 -10.01 -9.48 5.68
CA VAL A 311 -10.48 -9.05 7.00
C VAL A 311 -11.80 -9.72 7.37
N ASP A 312 -12.10 -9.78 8.66
CA ASP A 312 -13.37 -10.25 9.19
C ASP A 312 -14.05 -9.21 10.08
N TYR A 313 -15.39 -9.22 10.08
CA TYR A 313 -16.22 -8.38 10.94
C TYR A 313 -17.17 -9.26 11.77
N TYR A 314 -16.98 -9.26 13.07
CA TYR A 314 -17.65 -10.20 13.98
C TYR A 314 -18.92 -9.66 14.62
N CYS A 315 -19.09 -8.33 14.68
CA CYS A 315 -20.17 -7.67 15.40
C CYS A 315 -21.18 -7.02 14.47
N ASN A 316 -22.48 -7.17 14.78
CA ASN A 316 -23.53 -6.36 14.19
C ASN A 316 -23.47 -4.96 14.80
N ILE A 317 -23.33 -3.93 13.96
CA ILE A 317 -23.27 -2.53 14.42
C ILE A 317 -24.57 -1.84 14.05
N ASP A 318 -25.33 -1.40 15.05
CA ASP A 318 -26.68 -0.84 14.87
C ASP A 318 -26.75 0.70 14.99
N TYR A 319 -25.61 1.37 15.13
CA TYR A 319 -25.46 2.83 15.05
C TYR A 319 -24.52 3.23 13.91
N ASP A 320 -24.60 4.49 13.47
CA ASP A 320 -23.73 5.03 12.43
C ASP A 320 -22.38 5.49 13.02
N PRO A 321 -21.26 4.80 12.72
CA PRO A 321 -19.96 5.15 13.32
C PRO A 321 -19.43 6.50 12.84
N PHE A 322 -19.74 6.93 11.62
CA PHE A 322 -19.33 8.25 11.13
C PHE A 322 -20.08 9.37 11.85
N LEU A 323 -21.39 9.18 12.06
CA LEU A 323 -22.19 10.11 12.82
C LEU A 323 -21.72 10.19 14.28
N TYR A 324 -21.41 9.04 14.90
CA TYR A 324 -20.81 9.00 16.24
C TYR A 324 -19.51 9.82 16.30
N MET A 325 -18.59 9.60 15.35
CA MET A 325 -17.32 10.33 15.30
C MET A 325 -17.56 11.84 15.18
N LYS A 326 -18.48 12.27 14.31
CA LYS A 326 -18.83 13.68 14.12
C LYS A 326 -19.44 14.30 15.39
N GLN A 327 -20.43 13.65 15.99
CA GLN A 327 -21.16 14.16 17.16
C GLN A 327 -20.28 14.24 18.42
N ASN A 328 -19.29 13.36 18.54
CA ASN A 328 -18.40 13.29 19.68
C ASN A 328 -17.02 13.94 19.42
N ASN A 329 -16.91 14.76 18.38
CA ASN A 329 -15.69 15.49 18.00
C ASN A 329 -14.44 14.60 17.85
N LYS A 330 -14.62 13.35 17.41
CA LYS A 330 -13.53 12.41 17.17
C LYS A 330 -12.94 12.64 15.78
N LEU A 331 -11.61 12.60 15.69
CA LEU A 331 -10.87 12.81 14.44
C LEU A 331 -10.15 11.55 13.97
N TYR A 332 -9.83 10.61 14.86
CA TYR A 332 -9.14 9.38 14.53
C TYR A 332 -9.63 8.24 15.42
N SER A 333 -9.79 7.04 14.86
CA SER A 333 -10.15 5.86 15.63
C SER A 333 -9.45 4.60 15.15
N PHE A 334 -9.47 3.60 16.03
CA PHE A 334 -8.86 2.29 15.79
C PHE A 334 -9.62 1.19 16.56
N VAL A 335 -9.33 -0.06 16.20
CA VAL A 335 -9.78 -1.28 16.92
C VAL A 335 -8.59 -2.11 17.42
N ILE A 336 -7.41 -1.96 16.83
CA ILE A 336 -6.20 -2.68 17.24
C ILE A 336 -5.06 -1.69 17.43
N SER A 337 -4.26 -1.88 18.48
CA SER A 337 -3.00 -1.18 18.69
C SER A 337 -1.91 -2.16 19.13
N LEU A 338 -0.76 -2.12 18.46
CA LEU A 338 0.33 -3.08 18.66
C LEU A 338 1.71 -2.42 18.49
N LYS A 339 2.77 -3.15 18.86
CA LYS A 339 4.16 -2.70 18.73
C LYS A 339 4.69 -2.94 17.33
N GLU A 340 5.25 -1.91 16.71
CA GLU A 340 5.95 -1.99 15.42
C GLU A 340 7.27 -2.77 15.55
N ILE A 341 7.69 -3.37 14.45
CA ILE A 341 8.98 -4.05 14.31
C ILE A 341 10.10 -3.00 14.27
N PRO A 342 11.02 -2.95 15.25
CA PRO A 342 12.02 -1.87 15.34
C PRO A 342 12.87 -1.68 14.09
N THR A 343 13.16 -2.76 13.35
CA THR A 343 14.02 -2.73 12.16
C THR A 343 13.38 -2.06 10.95
N THR A 344 12.06 -1.84 10.95
CA THR A 344 11.35 -1.17 9.84
C THR A 344 11.42 0.36 9.96
N ILE A 345 11.66 0.87 11.16
CA ILE A 345 11.58 2.30 11.52
C ILE A 345 12.76 2.81 12.42
N PRO A 346 14.03 2.42 12.17
CA PRO A 346 15.15 2.76 13.06
C PRO A 346 15.41 4.26 13.24
N SER A 347 14.96 5.12 12.32
CA SER A 347 15.11 6.59 12.44
C SER A 347 13.79 7.36 12.58
N LEU A 348 12.62 6.73 12.42
CA LEU A 348 11.33 7.43 12.41
C LEU A 348 11.10 8.26 13.68
N TYR A 349 11.28 7.65 14.86
CA TYR A 349 11.06 8.35 16.12
C TYR A 349 12.05 9.49 16.34
N GLU A 350 13.29 9.35 15.87
CA GLU A 350 14.28 10.43 15.93
C GLU A 350 13.84 11.63 15.08
N HIS A 351 13.40 11.37 13.85
CA HIS A 351 12.87 12.39 12.95
C HIS A 351 11.63 13.09 13.53
N THR A 352 10.73 12.32 14.15
CA THR A 352 9.55 12.86 14.85
C THR A 352 9.92 13.79 16.00
N LEU A 353 10.87 13.38 16.85
CA LEU A 353 11.35 14.21 17.95
C LEU A 353 12.06 15.48 17.45
N ARG A 354 12.88 15.37 16.39
CA ARG A 354 13.53 16.54 15.76
C ARG A 354 12.51 17.52 15.24
N TYR A 355 11.54 17.03 14.46
CA TYR A 355 10.44 17.86 13.96
C TYR A 355 9.71 18.60 15.09
N ALA A 356 9.42 17.91 16.20
CA ALA A 356 8.76 18.52 17.34
C ALA A 356 9.59 19.61 18.04
N VAL A 357 10.91 19.39 18.19
CA VAL A 357 11.84 20.39 18.78
C VAL A 357 12.00 21.60 17.87
N ASP A 358 12.19 21.38 16.58
CA ASP A 358 12.46 22.41 15.58
C ASP A 358 11.24 23.33 15.37
N ASN A 359 10.04 22.76 15.44
CA ASN A 359 8.78 23.49 15.32
C ASN A 359 8.17 23.92 16.66
N ASN A 360 8.89 23.76 17.78
CA ASN A 360 8.43 24.15 19.12
C ASN A 360 7.04 23.60 19.49
N LEU A 361 6.80 22.32 19.17
CA LEU A 361 5.50 21.70 19.39
C LEU A 361 5.22 21.46 20.89
N SER A 362 3.93 21.46 21.20
CA SER A 362 3.38 20.88 22.42
C SER A 362 2.35 19.81 22.05
N SER A 363 2.20 18.81 22.90
CA SER A 363 1.21 17.75 22.73
C SER A 363 0.70 17.26 24.08
N SER A 364 -0.60 16.96 24.17
CA SER A 364 -1.22 16.34 25.33
C SER A 364 -1.33 14.81 25.23
N PHE A 365 -0.97 14.22 24.09
CA PHE A 365 -1.13 12.78 23.84
C PHE A 365 0.18 12.04 23.53
N PHE A 366 1.25 12.75 23.14
CA PHE A 366 2.50 12.13 22.69
C PHE A 366 3.15 11.20 23.71
N ASN A 367 2.88 11.40 25.02
CA ASN A 367 3.39 10.53 26.07
C ASN A 367 2.88 9.08 25.97
N PHE A 368 1.77 8.81 25.27
CA PHE A 368 1.30 7.45 25.00
C PHE A 368 2.33 6.63 24.21
N PHE A 369 3.11 7.28 23.34
CA PHE A 369 4.11 6.63 22.50
C PHE A 369 5.51 6.56 23.15
N SER A 370 5.71 7.17 24.31
CA SER A 370 7.04 7.25 24.93
C SER A 370 7.13 6.39 26.19
N ASN A 371 8.24 5.69 26.34
CA ASN A 371 8.67 5.16 27.62
C ASN A 371 9.12 6.31 28.55
N LYS A 372 9.23 6.01 29.85
CA LYS A 372 9.70 6.98 30.88
C LYS A 372 11.10 7.54 30.59
N ASP A 373 11.93 6.79 29.88
CA ASP A 373 13.30 7.18 29.48
C ASP A 373 13.34 7.96 28.15
N GLY A 374 12.18 8.37 27.61
CA GLY A 374 12.07 9.08 26.35
C GLY A 374 12.35 8.23 25.10
N SER A 375 12.41 6.90 25.21
CA SER A 375 12.49 6.01 24.04
C SER A 375 11.10 5.72 23.47
N TYR A 376 11.03 5.40 22.17
CA TYR A 376 9.79 4.95 21.56
C TYR A 376 9.38 3.59 22.17
N ASN A 377 8.14 3.48 22.64
CA ASN A 377 7.59 2.20 23.10
C ASN A 377 7.09 1.29 21.96
N LEU A 378 7.24 1.77 20.71
CA LEU A 378 6.86 1.12 19.46
C LEU A 378 5.35 1.00 19.22
N CYS A 379 4.52 1.49 20.13
CA CYS A 379 3.08 1.43 19.98
C CYS A 379 2.60 2.25 18.79
N HIS A 380 1.64 1.70 18.06
CA HIS A 380 0.91 2.40 17.02
C HIS A 380 -0.51 1.83 16.92
N PHE A 381 -1.43 2.62 16.38
CA PHE A 381 -2.75 2.18 15.94
C PHE A 381 -2.62 1.48 14.60
N TRP A 382 -3.24 0.31 14.47
CA TRP A 382 -3.04 -0.53 13.30
C TRP A 382 -3.96 -0.09 12.15
N SER A 383 -3.36 0.55 11.14
CA SER A 383 -4.08 1.38 10.18
C SER A 383 -4.91 0.63 9.14
N ASN A 384 -4.87 -0.70 9.07
CA ASN A 384 -5.76 -1.46 8.16
C ASN A 384 -7.26 -1.30 8.52
N PHE A 385 -7.53 -0.94 9.78
CA PHE A 385 -8.80 -0.42 10.24
C PHE A 385 -8.59 1.01 10.73
N GLU A 386 -9.23 1.97 10.07
CA GLU A 386 -9.27 3.36 10.52
C GLU A 386 -10.61 3.97 10.17
N ILE A 387 -11.30 4.58 11.14
CA ILE A 387 -12.35 5.55 10.86
C ILE A 387 -11.82 6.90 11.29
N ALA A 388 -11.63 7.81 10.35
CA ALA A 388 -10.98 9.08 10.66
C ALA A 388 -11.50 10.22 9.78
N SER A 389 -11.33 11.44 10.31
CA SER A 389 -11.68 12.66 9.61
C SER A 389 -10.54 13.09 8.69
N PHE A 390 -10.87 13.38 7.43
CA PHE A 390 -9.92 14.01 6.52
C PHE A 390 -9.49 15.40 6.99
N LYS A 391 -10.22 16.04 7.93
CA LYS A 391 -9.78 17.30 8.57
C LYS A 391 -8.41 17.14 9.24
N PHE A 392 -8.13 15.98 9.83
CA PHE A 392 -6.83 15.71 10.46
C PHE A 392 -5.72 15.62 9.39
N PHE A 393 -5.90 14.75 8.40
CA PHE A 393 -4.91 14.52 7.34
C PHE A 393 -4.68 15.73 6.42
N ARG A 394 -5.72 16.53 6.17
CA ARG A 394 -5.65 17.78 5.37
C ARG A 394 -5.23 19.00 6.19
N SER A 395 -4.95 18.84 7.49
CA SER A 395 -4.48 19.94 8.31
C SER A 395 -3.07 20.35 7.90
N GLU A 396 -2.76 21.65 8.02
CA GLU A 396 -1.41 22.16 7.75
C GLU A 396 -0.35 21.47 8.64
N LEU A 397 -0.72 21.09 9.87
CA LEU A 397 0.17 20.39 10.80
C LEU A 397 0.56 19.01 10.29
N TYR A 398 -0.42 18.22 9.84
CA TYR A 398 -0.16 16.90 9.27
C TYR A 398 0.62 17.00 7.95
N GLU A 399 0.22 17.91 7.05
CA GLU A 399 0.89 18.13 5.78
C GLU A 399 2.37 18.48 5.94
N LYS A 400 2.71 19.42 6.84
CA LYS A 400 4.10 19.80 7.09
C LYS A 400 4.91 18.65 7.68
N TYR A 401 4.30 17.86 8.56
CA TYR A 401 4.95 16.69 9.16
C TYR A 401 5.20 15.59 8.12
N PHE A 402 4.19 15.24 7.32
CA PHE A 402 4.34 14.28 6.23
C PHE A 402 5.41 14.75 5.23
N ASN A 403 5.37 16.01 4.78
CA ASN A 403 6.34 16.55 3.83
C ASN A 403 7.77 16.51 4.39
N TYR A 404 7.95 16.79 5.69
CA TYR A 404 9.23 16.59 6.37
C TYR A 404 9.68 15.13 6.31
N LEU A 405 8.82 14.18 6.70
CA LEU A 405 9.15 12.76 6.66
C LEU A 405 9.45 12.25 5.25
N ASP A 406 8.66 12.64 4.25
CA ASP A 406 8.85 12.26 2.84
C ASP A 406 10.19 12.80 2.30
N SER A 407 10.59 14.00 2.71
CA SER A 407 11.88 14.61 2.33
C SER A 407 13.11 13.84 2.84
N THR A 408 12.96 13.00 3.87
CA THR A 408 14.06 12.16 4.37
C THR A 408 14.37 11.00 3.43
N GLY A 409 13.42 10.60 2.59
CA GLY A 409 13.49 9.42 1.73
C GLY A 409 13.37 8.08 2.46
N ASN A 410 13.11 8.08 3.77
CA ASN A 410 13.13 6.85 4.58
C ASN A 410 11.94 5.90 4.34
N PHE A 411 10.90 6.31 3.60
CA PHE A 411 9.97 5.34 2.99
C PHE A 411 10.69 4.33 2.08
N TYR A 412 11.79 4.73 1.46
CA TYR A 412 12.55 3.95 0.48
C TYR A 412 13.93 3.49 0.99
N TYR A 413 14.53 4.22 1.93
CA TYR A 413 15.78 3.81 2.60
C TYR A 413 15.53 2.89 3.80
N GLU A 414 14.36 2.97 4.43
CA GLU A 414 13.89 2.06 5.48
C GLU A 414 12.60 1.36 5.00
N ARG A 415 11.69 1.00 5.92
CA ARG A 415 10.35 0.48 5.61
C ARG A 415 9.32 1.19 6.48
N TRP A 416 9.27 2.53 6.42
CA TRP A 416 8.30 3.27 7.22
C TRP A 416 6.88 2.90 6.80
N GLY A 417 6.12 2.33 7.73
CA GLY A 417 4.69 2.04 7.55
C GLY A 417 3.85 3.30 7.78
N ASP A 418 2.69 3.36 7.14
CA ASP A 418 1.68 4.39 7.40
C ASP A 418 1.14 4.31 8.82
N ALA A 419 0.96 3.11 9.38
CA ALA A 419 0.44 2.90 10.74
C ALA A 419 1.23 3.67 11.84
N PRO A 420 2.57 3.50 11.98
CA PRO A 420 3.34 4.30 12.93
C PRO A 420 3.40 5.80 12.57
N ILE A 421 3.33 6.17 11.29
CA ILE A 421 3.31 7.59 10.89
C ILE A 421 2.00 8.27 11.32
N HIS A 422 0.85 7.66 11.01
CA HIS A 422 -0.47 8.14 11.43
C HIS A 422 -0.54 8.26 12.94
N SER A 423 -0.04 7.24 13.64
CA SER A 423 -0.04 7.19 15.11
C SER A 423 0.81 8.28 15.73
N LEU A 424 2.05 8.48 15.25
CA LEU A 424 2.92 9.54 15.75
C LEU A 424 2.38 10.92 15.41
N ALA A 425 1.78 11.11 14.23
CA ALA A 425 1.10 12.36 13.88
C ALA A 425 -0.11 12.62 14.80
N ALA A 426 -0.93 11.61 15.09
CA ALA A 426 -2.03 11.72 16.04
C ALA A 426 -1.49 12.05 17.45
N GLY A 427 -0.39 11.41 17.85
CA GLY A 427 0.37 11.73 19.06
C GLY A 427 0.84 13.17 19.14
N LEU A 428 1.30 13.75 18.03
CA LEU A 428 1.79 15.13 18.01
C LEU A 428 0.67 16.16 18.00
N PHE A 429 -0.42 15.90 17.28
CA PHE A 429 -1.36 16.97 16.89
C PHE A 429 -2.79 16.82 17.42
N LEU A 430 -3.17 15.65 17.94
CA LEU A 430 -4.50 15.42 18.48
C LEU A 430 -4.47 15.40 20.01
N SER A 431 -5.57 15.83 20.63
CA SER A 431 -5.81 15.61 22.05
C SER A 431 -6.37 14.21 22.31
N PRO A 432 -6.22 13.66 23.53
CA PRO A 432 -6.71 12.32 23.85
C PRO A 432 -8.22 12.14 23.58
N ASP A 433 -9.03 13.19 23.79
CA ASP A 433 -10.47 13.17 23.55
C ASP A 433 -10.86 13.16 22.07
N GLN A 434 -9.94 13.46 21.15
CA GLN A 434 -10.16 13.37 19.71
C GLN A 434 -9.88 11.98 19.14
N ILE A 435 -9.34 11.07 19.95
CA ILE A 435 -9.04 9.68 19.57
C ILE A 435 -10.11 8.77 20.16
N HIS A 436 -10.52 7.77 19.41
CA HIS A 436 -11.54 6.81 19.83
C HIS A 436 -11.10 5.36 19.62
N PHE A 437 -11.28 4.53 20.63
CA PHE A 437 -11.10 3.09 20.54
C PHE A 437 -12.48 2.45 20.41
N PHE A 438 -12.75 1.81 19.27
CA PHE A 438 -13.99 1.10 19.01
C PHE A 438 -13.93 -0.31 19.59
N ASP A 439 -14.12 -0.43 20.92
CA ASP A 439 -14.15 -1.71 21.66
C ASP A 439 -15.34 -2.63 21.28
N ASP A 440 -16.30 -2.10 20.54
CA ASP A 440 -17.54 -2.75 20.11
C ASP A 440 -17.54 -3.20 18.65
N ILE A 441 -16.44 -2.96 17.91
CA ILE A 441 -16.28 -3.41 16.51
C ILE A 441 -15.30 -4.58 16.45
N GLY A 442 -15.82 -5.79 16.55
CA GLY A 442 -15.03 -7.01 16.43
C GLY A 442 -14.43 -7.17 15.03
N TYR A 443 -13.11 -7.27 14.96
CA TYR A 443 -12.33 -7.20 13.73
C TYR A 443 -11.15 -8.18 13.73
N ARG A 444 -10.78 -8.71 12.56
CA ARG A 444 -9.53 -9.44 12.34
C ARG A 444 -8.90 -9.05 11.01
N HIS A 445 -7.58 -8.96 11.00
CA HIS A 445 -6.73 -8.90 9.82
C HIS A 445 -5.51 -9.80 10.05
N ASP A 446 -5.10 -10.57 9.05
CA ASP A 446 -4.10 -11.64 9.16
C ASP A 446 -4.34 -12.53 10.41
N LYS A 447 -3.38 -12.62 11.34
CA LYS A 447 -3.47 -13.42 12.57
C LYS A 447 -3.89 -12.61 13.79
N PHE A 448 -4.17 -11.32 13.63
CA PHE A 448 -4.45 -10.41 14.72
C PHE A 448 -5.92 -10.06 14.75
N SER A 449 -6.54 -10.24 15.91
CA SER A 449 -7.97 -10.00 16.11
C SER A 449 -8.24 -9.18 17.37
N HIS A 450 -9.23 -8.31 17.27
CA HIS A 450 -9.92 -7.67 18.38
C HIS A 450 -11.33 -8.25 18.42
N CYS A 451 -11.59 -9.17 19.35
CA CYS A 451 -12.92 -9.72 19.58
C CYS A 451 -12.91 -10.45 20.92
N ARG A 452 -13.48 -9.82 21.96
CA ARG A 452 -13.52 -10.45 23.29
C ARG A 452 -14.35 -11.74 23.24
N GLN A 453 -13.85 -12.79 23.86
CA GLN A 453 -14.58 -14.05 23.95
C GLN A 453 -15.64 -13.93 25.06
N PRO A 454 -16.89 -14.38 24.83
CA PRO A 454 -17.90 -14.42 25.87
C PRO A 454 -17.51 -15.43 26.97
N GLN A 455 -18.01 -15.24 28.20
CA GLN A 455 -17.77 -16.19 29.30
C GLN A 455 -18.32 -17.59 28.96
N ASN A 456 -19.45 -17.65 28.25
CA ASN A 456 -20.02 -18.85 27.67
C ASN A 456 -19.89 -18.79 26.15
N GLN A 457 -19.12 -19.71 25.55
CA GLN A 457 -18.86 -19.74 24.11
C GLN A 457 -20.10 -20.06 23.24
N LEU A 458 -21.22 -20.46 23.86
CA LEU A 458 -22.48 -20.71 23.17
C LEU A 458 -23.38 -19.46 23.06
N GLU A 459 -23.02 -18.37 23.72
CA GLU A 459 -23.79 -17.11 23.71
C GLU A 459 -23.04 -16.03 22.93
N PRO A 460 -23.76 -15.13 22.22
CA PRO A 460 -23.11 -13.99 21.62
C PRO A 460 -22.60 -13.03 22.69
N LEU A 461 -21.49 -12.35 22.40
CA LEU A 461 -21.03 -11.25 23.25
C LEU A 461 -21.83 -9.98 22.93
N ILE A 462 -22.38 -9.31 23.94
CA ILE A 462 -23.07 -8.03 23.78
C ILE A 462 -22.18 -6.91 24.33
N ILE A 463 -21.81 -5.95 23.48
CA ILE A 463 -21.03 -4.76 23.86
C ILE A 463 -21.77 -3.53 23.34
N ASN A 464 -22.16 -2.61 24.22
CA ASN A 464 -22.90 -1.39 23.83
C ASN A 464 -24.10 -1.70 22.93
N GLU A 465 -24.90 -2.73 23.29
CA GLU A 465 -26.06 -3.21 22.52
C GLU A 465 -25.73 -3.91 21.18
N ASN A 466 -24.47 -3.88 20.73
CA ASN A 466 -24.02 -4.61 19.54
C ASN A 466 -23.81 -6.10 19.85
N VAL A 467 -24.23 -6.95 18.92
CA VAL A 467 -24.14 -8.41 19.04
C VAL A 467 -22.94 -8.95 18.25
N CYS A 468 -21.97 -9.51 18.97
CA CYS A 468 -20.72 -10.04 18.46
C CYS A 468 -20.70 -11.58 18.42
N TYR A 469 -20.23 -12.13 17.29
CA TYR A 469 -20.05 -13.55 17.04
C TYR A 469 -18.57 -13.86 16.84
N CYS A 470 -17.79 -13.81 17.93
CA CYS A 470 -16.36 -14.09 17.92
C CYS A 470 -16.12 -15.62 17.79
N PRO A 471 -15.43 -16.11 16.74
CA PRO A 471 -15.14 -17.53 16.62
C PRO A 471 -14.23 -18.02 17.77
N PRO A 472 -14.43 -19.23 18.32
CA PRO A 472 -13.64 -19.73 19.46
C PRO A 472 -12.17 -19.99 19.09
N ASN A 473 -11.86 -20.18 17.81
CA ASN A 473 -10.51 -20.36 17.28
C ASN A 473 -9.79 -19.05 16.96
N VAL A 474 -10.44 -17.90 17.16
CA VAL A 474 -9.87 -16.56 16.92
C VAL A 474 -9.57 -15.93 18.27
N GLU A 475 -8.28 -15.85 18.63
CA GLU A 475 -7.85 -15.32 19.92
C GLU A 475 -7.66 -13.80 19.86
N THR A 476 -8.32 -13.05 20.76
CA THR A 476 -8.08 -11.60 20.85
C THR A 476 -6.64 -11.30 21.26
N ILE A 477 -6.06 -10.28 20.63
CA ILE A 477 -4.70 -9.82 20.94
C ILE A 477 -4.66 -8.71 21.98
N ASP A 478 -5.82 -8.17 22.38
CA ASP A 478 -5.94 -6.95 23.20
C ASP A 478 -5.03 -6.96 24.44
N PHE A 479 -4.85 -8.11 25.09
CA PHE A 479 -4.05 -8.25 26.31
C PHE A 479 -2.73 -9.01 26.12
N LYS A 480 -2.29 -9.23 24.88
CA LYS A 480 -0.99 -9.84 24.60
C LYS A 480 0.15 -8.85 24.88
N PRO A 481 1.38 -9.31 25.20
CA PRO A 481 2.50 -8.42 25.56
C PRO A 481 2.93 -7.39 24.48
N PHE A 482 2.60 -7.67 23.22
CA PHE A 482 2.85 -6.78 22.09
C PHE A 482 1.67 -5.86 21.75
N SER A 483 0.52 -6.04 22.39
CA SER A 483 -0.61 -5.11 22.29
C SER A 483 -0.31 -3.84 23.10
N CYS A 484 -0.88 -2.74 22.62
CA CYS A 484 -0.81 -1.43 23.25
C CYS A 484 -2.18 -0.96 23.77
N ILE A 485 -3.22 -1.78 23.65
CA ILE A 485 -4.55 -1.51 24.23
C ILE A 485 -4.47 -1.32 25.75
N PRO A 486 -3.75 -2.13 26.55
CA PRO A 486 -3.70 -1.92 28.00
C PRO A 486 -3.09 -0.57 28.36
N ASN A 487 -2.03 -0.17 27.65
CA ASN A 487 -1.41 1.14 27.82
C ASN A 487 -2.35 2.29 27.42
N TYR A 488 -3.27 2.07 26.49
CA TYR A 488 -4.25 3.06 26.05
C TYR A 488 -5.38 3.20 27.08
N LEU A 489 -5.86 2.08 27.63
CA LEU A 489 -6.89 2.08 28.67
C LEU A 489 -6.40 2.70 29.99
N ASP A 490 -5.14 2.46 30.35
CA ASP A 490 -4.50 3.05 31.53
C ASP A 490 -3.88 4.44 31.26
N PHE A 491 -4.06 4.98 30.06
CA PHE A 491 -3.44 6.23 29.66
C PHE A 491 -3.95 7.41 30.48
N TYR A 492 -3.00 8.24 30.93
CA TYR A 492 -3.29 9.59 31.42
C TYR A 492 -2.38 10.60 30.72
N SER A 493 -2.93 11.76 30.41
CA SER A 493 -2.22 12.82 29.70
C SER A 493 -1.09 13.39 30.57
N ILE A 494 0.13 13.32 30.06
CA ILE A 494 1.26 14.09 30.56
C ILE A 494 1.69 15.00 29.41
N PRO A 495 1.42 16.31 29.47
CA PRO A 495 1.76 17.21 28.39
C PRO A 495 3.26 17.21 28.08
N TRP A 496 3.58 17.10 26.80
CA TRP A 496 4.92 17.31 26.26
C TRP A 496 5.02 18.72 25.69
N SER A 497 6.15 19.36 25.96
CA SER A 497 6.57 20.61 25.33
C SER A 497 8.00 20.46 24.83
N LYS A 498 8.56 21.49 24.20
CA LYS A 498 9.91 21.46 23.64
C LYS A 498 10.98 20.90 24.61
N PRO A 499 10.99 21.22 25.93
CA PRO A 499 11.85 20.55 26.91
C PRO A 499 11.76 19.02 26.95
N GLN A 500 10.55 18.44 27.00
CA GLN A 500 10.36 16.98 27.02
C GLN A 500 10.82 16.34 25.70
N PHE A 501 10.46 16.93 24.56
CA PHE A 501 10.94 16.48 23.25
C PHE A 501 12.47 16.56 23.15
N SER A 502 13.08 17.64 23.64
CA SER A 502 14.53 17.83 23.64
C SER A 502 15.24 16.81 24.52
N TYR A 503 14.68 16.49 25.70
CA TYR A 503 15.20 15.47 26.58
C TYR A 503 15.16 14.08 25.94
N ALA A 504 14.03 13.70 25.35
CA ALA A 504 13.87 12.43 24.64
C ALA A 504 14.85 12.33 23.47
N LEU A 505 15.00 13.39 22.67
CA LEU A 505 15.92 13.43 21.52
C LEU A 505 17.37 13.28 21.96
N LYS A 506 17.81 14.04 22.97
CA LYS A 506 19.17 13.93 23.52
C LYS A 506 19.43 12.54 24.08
N SER A 507 18.46 11.96 24.80
CA SER A 507 18.57 10.60 25.36
C SER A 507 18.71 9.55 24.26
N LEU A 508 17.92 9.67 23.17
CA LEU A 508 18.00 8.78 22.02
C LEU A 508 19.36 8.87 21.32
N ILE A 509 19.83 10.10 21.05
CA ILE A 509 21.15 10.36 20.45
C ILE A 509 22.26 9.76 21.32
N ASN A 510 22.25 10.02 22.63
CA ASN A 510 23.25 9.49 23.55
C ASN A 510 23.24 7.95 23.58
N ARG A 511 22.07 7.30 23.54
CA ARG A 511 21.99 5.83 23.44
C ARG A 511 22.58 5.30 22.14
N LYS A 512 22.40 5.99 21.01
CA LYS A 512 23.02 5.60 19.72
C LYS A 512 24.55 5.74 19.76
N PHE A 513 25.08 6.79 20.39
CA PHE A 513 26.53 7.04 20.45
C PHE A 513 27.27 6.24 21.52
N TYR A 514 26.66 6.01 22.68
CA TYR A 514 27.31 5.42 23.87
C TYR A 514 26.71 4.08 24.31
N GLY A 515 25.65 3.61 23.65
CA GLY A 515 25.01 2.33 23.97
C GLY A 515 25.89 1.13 23.64
N LYS A 516 26.00 0.21 24.60
CA LYS A 516 26.79 -1.04 24.52
C LYS A 516 26.26 -2.07 23.51
N TYR A 517 25.22 -1.73 22.75
CA TYR A 517 24.60 -2.58 21.74
C TYR A 517 24.54 -1.82 20.42
N LYS A 518 25.40 -2.24 19.49
CA LYS A 518 25.23 -1.95 18.06
C LYS A 518 23.86 -2.50 17.65
N LEU A 519 22.83 -1.66 17.62
CA LEU A 519 21.76 -1.89 16.65
C LEU A 519 22.49 -2.02 15.32
N HIS A 520 22.41 -3.20 14.71
CA HIS A 520 22.86 -3.39 13.34
C HIS A 520 22.02 -2.42 12.50
N SER A 521 22.55 -1.21 12.32
CA SER A 521 21.99 -0.28 11.36
C SER A 521 22.01 -1.02 10.04
N THR A 522 20.83 -1.20 9.47
CA THR A 522 20.69 -1.34 8.04
C THR A 522 21.54 -0.23 7.40
N PHE A 523 22.19 -0.52 6.27
CA PHE A 523 23.43 0.05 5.69
C PHE A 523 23.62 1.58 5.66
N ALA A 524 22.70 2.39 6.19
CA ALA A 524 22.91 3.75 6.66
C ALA A 524 23.82 3.79 7.90
N ASN A 525 25.05 3.29 7.77
CA ASN A 525 26.09 3.60 8.73
C ASN A 525 26.43 5.09 8.57
N GLN A 526 26.01 5.89 9.55
CA GLN A 526 26.18 7.35 9.69
C GLN A 526 27.65 7.82 9.76
N LYS A 527 28.58 7.14 9.09
CA LYS A 527 30.01 7.46 9.07
C LYS A 527 30.49 8.04 7.74
N ILE A 528 29.81 7.76 6.63
CA ILE A 528 30.30 8.19 5.30
C ILE A 528 29.97 9.67 5.00
N TRP A 529 28.94 10.27 5.61
CA TRP A 529 28.58 11.66 5.32
C TRP A 529 29.39 12.72 6.08
N ARG A 530 30.00 12.34 7.22
CA ARG A 530 30.83 13.27 8.02
C ARG A 530 32.27 13.36 7.51
N ASP A 531 32.74 12.32 6.81
CA ASP A 531 34.12 12.20 6.32
C ASP A 531 34.29 12.70 4.87
N THR A 532 33.20 13.02 4.14
CA THR A 532 33.26 13.59 2.77
C THR A 532 33.08 15.11 2.68
N CYS A 533 32.86 15.82 3.79
CA CYS A 533 32.74 17.29 3.82
C CYS A 533 33.89 17.98 4.57
N SER A 534 35.07 17.36 4.62
CA SER A 534 36.28 17.96 5.19
C SER A 534 37.48 17.82 4.27
N PHE A 535 37.32 18.20 2.99
CA PHE A 535 38.44 18.59 2.12
C PHE A 535 37.92 19.49 0.98
N SER A 536 37.87 20.81 1.23
CA SER A 536 38.09 21.88 0.23
C SER A 536 37.85 23.25 0.87
N PHE A 537 38.88 23.77 1.54
CA PHE A 537 39.48 25.12 1.42
C PHE A 537 40.35 25.42 2.63
#